data_AF-A0A947NJY9-F1
#
_entry.id   AF-A0A947NJY9-F1
#
_cell.length_a   1.000
_cell.length_b   1.000
_cell.length_c   1.000
_cell.angle_alpha   90.00
_cell.angle_beta   90.00
_cell.angle_gamma   90.00
#
_symmetry.space_group_name_H-M   'P 1'
#
loop_
_entity.id
_entity.type
_entity.pdbx_description
1 polymer ?
#
loop_
_entity_poly.entity_id
_entity_poly.type
_entity_poly.pdbx_seq_one_letter_code
_entity_poly.pdbx_strand_id
1 'polypeptide(L)' 'MAIIEVNNLKKYFGKTKAVDDISFDVEKGEIYGFLGPNGAGKTT' A
#
# COMPACT_ATOMS: atom_id res chain seq x y z
N MET A 1 9.96 -9.57 -13.16
CA MET A 1 9.26 -10.48 -12.22
C MET A 1 9.30 -9.69 -10.95
N ALA A 2 8.15 -9.19 -10.53
CA ALA A 2 8.06 -8.26 -9.42
C ALA A 2 8.74 -8.86 -8.18
N ILE A 3 9.57 -8.07 -7.52
CA ILE A 3 10.22 -8.47 -6.27
C ILE A 3 9.28 -8.31 -5.09
N ILE A 4 8.27 -7.45 -5.24
CA ILE A 4 7.14 -7.25 -4.33
C ILE A 4 5.89 -7.19 -5.19
N GLU A 5 4.88 -7.97 -4.82
CA GLU A 5 3.56 -7.98 -5.46
C GLU A 5 2.51 -7.83 -4.35
N VAL A 6 1.64 -6.83 -4.50
CA VAL A 6 0.53 -6.56 -3.59
C VAL A 6 -0.76 -6.63 -4.39
N ASN A 7 -1.67 -7.50 -3.96
CA ASN A 7 -2.96 -7.69 -4.60
C ASN A 7 -4.09 -7.46 -3.59
N ASN A 8 -4.98 -6.52 -3.91
CA ASN A 8 -6.24 -6.25 -3.20
C ASN A 8 -6.06 -6.07 -1.68
N LEU A 9 -4.98 -5.42 -1.26
CA LEU A 9 -4.66 -5.24 0.15
C LEU A 9 -5.72 -4.36 0.82
N LYS A 10 -6.24 -4.85 1.96
CA LYS A 10 -7.25 -4.18 2.77
C LYS A 10 -6.80 -4.22 4.23
N LYS A 11 -6.81 -3.06 4.88
CA LYS A 11 -6.48 -2.93 6.31
C LYS A 11 -7.42 -1.94 6.97
N TYR A 12 -8.24 -2.44 7.88
CA TYR A 12 -9.24 -1.65 8.58
C TYR A 12 -8.99 -1.64 10.08
N PHE A 13 -9.27 -0.51 10.71
CA PHE A 13 -9.29 -0.35 12.16
C PHE A 13 -10.70 0.08 12.59
N GLY A 14 -11.51 -0.89 13.02
CA GLY A 14 -12.92 -0.66 13.28
C GLY A 14 -13.64 -0.19 12.01
N LYS A 15 -14.20 1.02 12.05
CA LYS A 15 -14.88 1.63 10.89
C LYS A 15 -13.93 2.35 9.92
N THR A 16 -12.68 2.57 10.32
CA THR A 16 -11.71 3.31 9.50
C THR A 16 -11.06 2.36 8.51
N LYS A 17 -11.18 2.69 7.21
CA LYS A 17 -10.47 1.99 6.16
C LYS A 17 -9.10 2.62 5.93
N ALA A 18 -8.07 2.09 6.57
CA ALA A 18 -6.73 2.66 6.46
C ALA A 18 -6.06 2.32 5.12
N VAL A 19 -6.33 1.12 4.59
CA VAL A 19 -6.01 0.70 3.23
C VAL A 19 -7.25 0.00 2.66
N ASP A 20 -7.70 0.37 1.47
CA ASP A 20 -8.89 -0.21 0.83
C ASP A 20 -8.59 -0.55 -0.63
N ASP A 21 -8.39 -1.84 -0.90
CA ASP A 21 -8.29 -2.42 -2.24
C ASP A 21 -7.12 -1.89 -3.09
N ILE A 22 -5.92 -1.86 -2.50
CA ILE A 22 -4.73 -1.45 -3.25
C ILE A 22 -4.03 -2.65 -3.88
N SER A 23 -3.65 -2.49 -5.14
CA SER A 23 -2.78 -3.43 -5.86
C SER A 23 -1.65 -2.67 -6.53
N PHE A 24 -0.43 -3.18 -6.39
CA PHE A 24 0.75 -2.65 -7.07
C PHE A 24 1.89 -3.68 -7.05
N ASP A 25 2.81 -3.50 -7.98
CA ASP A 25 4.02 -4.29 -8.11
C ASP A 25 5.25 -3.38 -7.96
N VAL A 26 6.34 -3.93 -7.46
CA VAL A 26 7.66 -3.27 -7.44
C VAL A 26 8.65 -4.17 -8.13
N GLU A 27 9.29 -3.65 -9.17
CA GLU A 27 10.30 -4.36 -9.93
C GLU A 27 11.69 -4.23 -9.30
N LYS A 28 12.60 -5.14 -9.69
CA LYS A 28 13.96 -5.13 -9.15
C LYS A 28 14.70 -3.84 -9.52
N GLY A 29 15.19 -3.12 -8.51
CA GLY A 29 15.95 -1.88 -8.68
C GLY A 29 15.08 -0.63 -8.78
N GLU A 30 13.77 -0.77 -8.69
CA GLU A 30 12.83 0.35 -8.62
C GLU A 30 12.88 1.03 -7.24
N ILE A 31 12.89 2.37 -7.24
CA ILE A 31 12.71 3.16 -6.03
C ILE A 31 11.23 3.49 -5.90
N TYR A 32 10.58 2.91 -4.90
CA TYR A 32 9.16 3.09 -4.64
C TYR A 32 8.95 3.83 -3.31
N GLY A 33 7.94 4.71 -3.24
CA GLY A 33 7.65 5.49 -2.05
C GLY A 33 6.18 5.86 -1.91
N PHE A 34 5.68 5.86 -0.67
CA PHE A 34 4.32 6.29 -0.36
C PHE A 34 4.29 7.78 0.00
N LEU A 35 3.51 8.56 -0.72
CA LEU A 35 3.29 9.99 -0.47
C LEU A 35 1.84 10.28 -0.16
N GLY A 36 1.59 11.14 0.83
CA GLY A 36 0.24 11.54 1.23
C GLY A 36 0.19 12.16 2.62
N PRO A 37 -0.94 12.77 3.00
CA PRO A 37 -1.11 13.42 4.31
C PRO A 37 -1.07 12.43 5.48
N ASN A 38 -1.01 12.95 6.72
CA ASN A 38 -1.11 12.12 7.93
C ASN A 38 -2.46 11.38 7.95
N GLY A 39 -2.42 10.10 8.30
CA GLY A 39 -3.60 9.23 8.28
C GLY A 39 -3.94 8.57 6.93
N ALA A 40 -3.17 8.83 5.86
CA ALA A 40 -3.40 8.25 4.54
C ALA A 40 -3.03 6.75 4.39
N GLY A 41 -2.73 6.04 5.48
CA GLY A 41 -2.42 4.60 5.43
C GLY A 41 -0.96 4.23 5.11
N LYS A 42 -0.05 5.19 4.98
CA LYS A 42 1.36 4.96 4.56
C LYS A 42 2.20 4.05 5.48
N THR A 43 1.87 3.98 6.77
CA THR A 43 2.62 3.23 7.80
C THR A 43 1.80 2.07 8.39
N THR A 44 0.54 1.95 7.97
CA THR A 44 -0.47 1.06 8.57
C THR A 44 -0.54 -0.29 7.88
#